data_AF-W1NL47-F1
#
_entry.id   AF-W1NL47-F1
#
_cell.length_a   1.000
_cell.length_b   1.000
_cell.length_c   1.000
_cell.angle_alpha   90.00
_cell.angle_beta   90.00
_cell.angle_gamma   90.00
#
_symmetry.space_group_name_H-M   'P 1'
#
loop_
_entity.id
_entity.type
_entity.pdbx_description
1 polymer ?
#
loop_
_entity_poly.entity_id
_entity_poly.type
_entity_poly.pdbx_seq_one_letter_code
_entity_poly.pdbx_strand_id
1 'polypeptide(L)'
;MLLTLDEKNSRRIFEGEALLRRMNRYGLLDESQNKLDYVLALTVEKFLERRLQTIVFKSGMAKSIHHARVLIRQRHIRVGR
;
A
#
# COMPACT_ATOMS: atom_id res chain seq x y z
N MET A 1 -17.26 13.67 0.05
CA MET A 1 -15.78 13.54 0.08
C MET A 1 -15.35 13.70 1.53
N LEU A 2 -14.52 12.83 2.12
CA LEU A 2 -14.25 12.87 3.57
C LEU A 2 -13.64 14.21 4.02
N LEU A 3 -12.81 14.79 3.17
CA LEU A 3 -12.17 16.09 3.41
C LEU A 3 -13.13 17.30 3.29
N THR A 4 -14.32 17.13 2.70
CA THR A 4 -15.32 18.21 2.62
C THR A 4 -16.23 18.26 3.85
N LEU A 5 -16.16 17.28 4.74
CA LEU A 5 -16.90 17.26 6.00
C LEU A 5 -16.10 17.99 7.08
N ASP A 6 -16.78 18.55 8.08
CA ASP A 6 -16.11 19.14 9.24
C ASP A 6 -15.21 18.10 9.96
N GLU A 7 -14.13 18.58 10.57
CA GLU A 7 -13.14 17.73 11.25
C GLU A 7 -13.75 16.92 12.39
N LYS A 8 -14.78 17.47 13.06
CA LYS A 8 -15.48 16.83 14.17
C LYS A 8 -16.61 15.89 13.73
N ASN A 9 -16.86 15.77 12.42
CA ASN A 9 -17.91 14.90 11.91
C ASN A 9 -17.58 13.43 12.21
N SER A 10 -18.52 12.72 12.84
CA SER A 10 -18.34 11.31 13.26
C SER A 10 -17.95 10.39 12.10
N ARG A 11 -18.49 10.62 10.90
CA ARG A 11 -18.16 9.86 9.70
C ARG A 11 -16.72 10.10 9.25
N ARG A 12 -16.25 11.36 9.27
CA ARG A 12 -14.88 11.73 8.89
C ARG A 12 -13.85 11.08 9.82
N ILE A 13 -14.12 11.10 11.13
CA ILE A 13 -13.23 10.50 12.13
C ILE A 13 -13.16 8.99 11.91
N PHE A 14 -14.32 8.31 11.84
CA PHE A 14 -14.35 6.86 11.76
C PHE A 14 -13.83 6.30 10.42
N GLU A 15 -14.39 6.78 9.30
CA GLU A 15 -13.97 6.31 7.96
C GLU A 15 -12.55 6.78 7.61
N GLY A 16 -12.17 7.99 8.03
CA GLY A 16 -10.84 8.54 7.80
C GLY A 16 -9.75 7.76 8.52
N GLU A 17 -9.96 7.44 9.80
CA GLU A 17 -9.00 6.62 10.56
C GLU A 17 -8.93 5.19 10.02
N ALA A 18 -10.07 4.60 9.64
CA ALA A 18 -10.10 3.28 9.02
C ALA A 18 -9.31 3.24 7.69
N LEU A 19 -9.41 4.29 6.88
CA LEU A 19 -8.66 4.43 5.64
C LEU A 19 -7.16 4.56 5.90
N LEU A 20 -6.75 5.45 6.81
CA LEU A 20 -5.33 5.64 7.17
C LEU A 20 -4.70 4.35 7.72
N ARG A 21 -5.39 3.63 8.60
CA ARG A 21 -4.94 2.32 9.10
C ARG A 21 -4.70 1.32 7.97
N ARG A 22 -5.53 1.31 6.93
CA ARG A 22 -5.36 0.44 5.76
C ARG A 22 -4.16 0.85 4.91
N MET A 23 -3.98 2.15 4.68
CA MET A 23 -2.85 2.68 3.91
C MET A 23 -1.51 2.39 4.59
N ASN A 24 -1.43 2.55 5.93
CA ASN A 24 -0.25 2.21 6.73
C ASN A 24 0.05 0.71 6.69
N ARG A 25 -0.99 -0.15 6.80
CA ARG A 25 -0.82 -1.61 6.71
C ARG A 25 -0.25 -2.06 5.36
N TYR A 26 -0.66 -1.41 4.27
CA TYR A 26 -0.10 -1.67 2.94
C TYR A 26 1.26 -0.99 2.73
N GLY A 27 1.69 -0.16 3.68
CA GLY A 27 2.93 0.62 3.61
C GLY A 27 2.91 1.68 2.51
N LEU A 28 1.73 2.15 2.10
CA LEU A 28 1.63 3.20 1.09
C LEU A 28 1.97 4.57 1.66
N LEU A 29 1.76 4.74 2.97
CA LEU A 29 2.13 5.92 3.74
C LEU A 29 3.21 5.54 4.78
N ASP A 30 4.04 6.52 5.10
CA ASP A 30 5.01 6.45 6.19
C ASP A 30 4.35 6.87 7.53
N GLU A 31 4.95 6.52 8.67
CA GLU A 31 4.41 6.84 10.00
C GLU A 31 4.29 8.35 10.22
N SER A 32 5.13 9.13 9.55
CA SER A 32 5.10 10.59 9.52
C SER A 32 3.94 11.19 8.71
N GLN A 33 3.27 10.39 7.86
CA GLN A 33 2.27 10.83 6.89
C GLN A 33 0.84 10.43 7.29
N ASN A 34 0.47 10.62 8.55
CA ASN A 34 -0.82 10.14 9.08
C ASN A 34 -1.99 11.13 8.90
N LYS A 35 -2.02 11.88 7.78
CA LYS A 35 -3.11 12.81 7.44
C LYS A 35 -3.80 12.40 6.13
N LEU A 36 -5.10 12.69 6.04
CA LEU A 36 -5.91 12.36 4.86
C LEU A 36 -5.42 13.05 3.57
N ASP A 37 -4.75 14.20 3.67
CA ASP A 37 -4.24 14.91 2.50
C ASP A 37 -3.13 14.13 1.78
N TYR A 38 -2.31 13.35 2.52
CA TYR A 38 -1.29 12.50 1.92
C TYR A 38 -1.89 11.34 1.12
N VAL A 39 -3.10 10.90 1.47
CA VAL A 39 -3.82 9.88 0.70
C VAL A 39 -4.19 10.41 -0.69
N LEU A 40 -4.56 11.70 -0.80
CA LEU A 40 -4.84 12.32 -2.09
C LEU A 40 -3.59 12.47 -2.97
N ALA A 41 -2.42 12.61 -2.34
CA ALA A 41 -1.14 12.76 -3.03
C ALA A 41 -0.51 11.42 -3.47
N LEU A 42 -1.18 10.28 -3.26
CA LEU A 42 -0.67 8.97 -3.65
C LEU A 42 -0.58 8.84 -5.17
N THR A 43 0.58 8.37 -5.64
CA THR A 43 0.82 8.11 -7.05
C THR A 43 0.72 6.62 -7.39
N VAL A 44 0.53 6.31 -8.66
CA VAL A 44 0.40 4.91 -9.13
C VAL A 44 1.68 4.12 -8.86
N GLU A 45 2.84 4.77 -8.94
CA GLU A 45 4.15 4.16 -8.69
C GLU A 45 4.22 3.58 -7.28
N LYS A 46 3.74 4.31 -6.26
CA LYS A 46 3.71 3.83 -4.86
C LYS A 46 2.92 2.53 -4.71
N PHE A 47 1.79 2.39 -5.43
CA PHE A 47 1.04 1.14 -5.44
C PHE A 47 1.79 0.01 -6.15
N LEU A 48 2.46 0.30 -7.26
CA LEU A 48 3.25 -0.69 -8.01
C LEU A 48 4.47 -1.19 -7.23
N GLU A 49 5.06 -0.35 -6.38
CA GLU A 49 6.15 -0.74 -5.47
C GLU A 49 5.72 -1.77 -4.42
N ARG A 50 4.46 -1.72 -3.97
CA ARG A 50 3.89 -2.65 -2.97
C ARG A 50 3.38 -3.95 -3.57
N ARG A 51 3.45 -4.12 -4.89
CA ARG A 51 3.03 -5.34 -5.57
C ARG A 51 4.02 -6.48 -5.29
N LEU A 52 3.53 -7.69 -4.99
CA LEU A 52 4.36 -8.85 -4.64
C LEU A 52 5.48 -9.11 -5.66
N GLN A 53 5.21 -8.94 -6.94
CA GLN A 53 6.20 -9.06 -8.02
C GLN A 53 7.40 -8.12 -7.83
N THR A 54 7.15 -6.83 -7.54
CA THR A 54 8.18 -5.82 -7.30
C THR A 54 8.92 -6.09 -5.99
N ILE A 55 8.20 -6.52 -4.94
CA ILE A 55 8.78 -6.88 -3.65
C ILE A 55 9.73 -8.09 -3.79
N VAL A 56 9.34 -9.12 -4.52
CA VAL A 56 10.18 -10.32 -4.77
C VAL A 56 11.44 -9.95 -5.55
N PHE A 57 11.34 -9.00 -6.49
CA PHE A 57 12.50 -8.48 -7.20
C PHE A 57 13.42 -7.65 -6.29
N LYS A 58 12.86 -6.67 -5.54
CA LYS A 58 13.62 -5.81 -4.61
C LYS A 58 14.27 -6.58 -3.45
N SER A 59 13.73 -7.73 -3.06
CA SER A 59 14.31 -8.63 -2.04
C SER A 59 15.42 -9.55 -2.57
N GLY A 60 15.76 -9.46 -3.86
CA GLY A 60 16.85 -10.23 -4.46
C GLY A 60 16.53 -11.70 -4.77
N MET A 61 15.30 -12.16 -4.51
CA MET A 61 14.87 -13.53 -4.82
C MET A 61 14.71 -13.80 -6.32
N ALA A 62 14.60 -12.75 -7.14
CA ALA A 62 14.47 -12.86 -8.58
C ALA A 62 15.44 -11.91 -9.30
N LYS A 63 15.99 -12.39 -10.43
CA LYS A 63 16.89 -11.62 -11.30
C LYS A 63 16.23 -10.44 -12.03
N SER A 64 14.91 -10.47 -12.23
CA SER A 64 14.15 -9.42 -12.92
C SER A 64 12.69 -9.43 -12.49
N ILE A 65 11.96 -8.36 -12.81
CA ILE A 65 10.51 -8.24 -12.58
C ILE A 65 9.73 -9.37 -13.29
N HIS A 66 10.19 -9.79 -14.48
CA HIS A 66 9.56 -10.88 -15.24
C HIS A 66 9.84 -12.24 -14.60
N HIS A 67 11.08 -12.45 -14.14
CA HIS A 67 11.44 -13.66 -13.42
C HIS A 67 10.64 -13.80 -12.10
N ALA A 68 10.49 -12.71 -11.33
CA ALA A 68 9.65 -12.69 -10.13
C ALA A 68 8.21 -13.14 -10.43
N ARG A 69 7.64 -12.72 -11.57
CA ARG A 69 6.29 -13.11 -11.98
C ARG A 69 6.18 -14.60 -12.27
N VAL A 70 7.18 -15.17 -12.92
CA VAL A 70 7.23 -16.61 -13.24
C VAL A 70 7.30 -17.43 -11.96
N LEU A 71 8.18 -17.08 -11.02
CA LEU A 71 8.31 -17.77 -9.73
C LEU A 71 7.00 -17.76 -8.93
N ILE A 72 6.30 -16.61 -8.89
CA ILE A 72 4.99 -16.51 -8.23
C ILE A 72 3.96 -17.40 -8.95
N ARG A 73 3.89 -17.36 -10.29
CA ARG A 73 2.94 -18.16 -11.07
C ARG A 73 3.17 -19.67 -10.90
N GLN A 74 4.43 -20.08 -10.80
CA GLN A 74 4.84 -21.48 -10.61
C GLN A 74 4.74 -21.93 -9.14
N ARG A 75 4.23 -21.09 -8.24
CA ARG A 75 4.06 -21.39 -6.81
C ARG A 75 5.39 -21.63 -6.05
N HIS A 76 6.49 -21.06 -6.53
CA HIS A 76 7.79 -21.11 -5.82
C HIS A 76 7.90 -20.08 -4.68
N ILE A 77 6.94 -19.14 -4.59
CA ILE A 77 6.90 -18.09 -3.58
C ILE A 77 5.67 -18.27 -2.70
N ARG A 78 5.86 -18.27 -1.37
CA ARG A 78 4.81 -18.25 -0.35
C ARG A 78 4.93 -16.97 0.48
N VAL A 79 3.80 -16.37 0.84
CA VAL A 79 3.74 -15.19 1.74
C VAL A 79 3.02 -15.62 3.01
N GLY A 80 3.65 -15.41 4.17
CA GLY A 80 3.12 -15.86 5.47
C GLY A 80 3.40 -17.34 5.76
N ARG A 81 2.65 -17.89 6.73
CA ARG A 81 2.65 -19.33 7.06
C ARG A 81 1.78 -20.09 6.08
#